data_AF-A0A937FP98-F1
#
_entry.id   AF-A0A937FP98-F1
#
_cell.length_a   1.000
_cell.length_b   1.000
_cell.length_c   1.000
_cell.angle_alpha   90.00
_cell.angle_beta   90.00
_cell.angle_gamma   90.00
#
_symmetry.space_group_name_H-M   'P 1'
#
loop_
_entity.id
_entity.type
_entity.pdbx_description
1 polymer ?
#
loop_
_entity_poly.entity_id
_entity_poly.type
_entity_poly.pdbx_seq_one_letter_code
_entity_poly.pdbx_strand_id
1 'polypeptide(L)'
;MNIAIPNYTENRAWSDTYLPDVKRIVGSHLLSAAPDDIDMQQATDLLMLDARDMRVAARVRRPGYADRFPYEFTVRSRIPSGGETELSKIINGYGDWMFYGHADPRGGIGRWWLLDLRAFRAALIRPESRARLHWGSKDNADGTRFTWFDIRSFPNAPDIVVAASL
;
A
#
# COMPACT_ATOMS: atom_id res chain seq x y z
N MET A 1 1.30 33.43 11.06
CA MET A 1 0.20 32.45 11.01
C MET A 1 0.78 31.10 11.42
N ASN A 2 0.53 30.64 12.65
CA ASN A 2 1.04 29.35 13.13
C ASN A 2 0.28 28.24 12.40
N ILE A 3 0.95 27.59 11.45
CA ILE A 3 0.41 26.38 10.82
C ILE A 3 0.52 25.28 11.88
N ALA A 4 -0.60 24.93 12.51
CA ALA A 4 -0.67 23.76 13.36
C ALA A 4 -0.25 22.55 12.52
N ILE A 5 0.85 21.90 12.89
CA ILE A 5 1.28 20.65 12.28
C ILE A 5 0.21 19.62 12.63
N PRO A 6 -0.53 19.06 11.65
CA PRO A 6 -1.60 18.13 11.95
C PRO A 6 -1.01 16.93 12.70
N ASN A 7 -1.58 16.61 13.85
CA ASN A 7 -1.09 15.48 14.64
C ASN A 7 -1.45 14.15 13.95
N TYR A 8 -0.84 13.04 14.39
CA TYR A 8 -1.06 11.72 13.81
C TYR A 8 -2.55 11.35 13.72
N THR A 9 -3.33 11.68 14.75
CA THR A 9 -4.77 11.36 14.84
C THR A 9 -5.57 12.06 13.74
N GLU A 10 -5.30 13.33 13.47
CA GLU A 10 -5.98 14.08 12.41
C GLU A 10 -5.63 13.53 11.01
N ASN A 11 -4.35 13.20 10.79
CA ASN A 11 -3.92 12.59 9.54
C ASN A 11 -4.53 11.20 9.34
N ARG A 12 -4.67 10.42 10.42
CA ARG A 12 -5.31 9.11 10.40
C ARG A 12 -6.80 9.22 10.12
N ALA A 13 -7.52 10.06 10.88
CA ALA A 13 -8.95 10.28 10.71
C ALA A 13 -9.27 10.77 9.30
N TRP A 14 -8.46 11.69 8.74
CA TRP A 14 -8.60 12.12 7.35
C TRP A 14 -8.40 10.96 6.36
N SER A 15 -7.35 10.15 6.53
CA SER A 15 -7.11 9.01 5.64
C SER A 15 -8.20 7.94 5.75
N ASP A 16 -8.79 7.76 6.93
CA ASP A 16 -9.82 6.75 7.19
C ASP A 16 -11.14 7.06 6.47
N THR A 17 -11.38 8.32 6.07
CA THR A 17 -12.54 8.69 5.24
C THR A 17 -12.57 7.99 3.87
N TYR A 18 -11.41 7.52 3.37
CA TYR A 18 -11.29 6.80 2.10
C TYR A 18 -11.42 5.29 2.23
N LEU A 19 -11.55 4.75 3.45
CA LEU A 19 -11.67 3.30 3.66
C LEU A 19 -12.81 2.64 2.86
N PRO A 20 -13.99 3.26 2.65
CA PRO A 20 -15.01 2.70 1.77
C PRO A 20 -14.50 2.46 0.34
N ASP A 21 -13.79 3.42 -0.25
CA ASP A 21 -13.22 3.30 -1.59
C ASP A 21 -12.10 2.26 -1.64
N VAL A 22 -11.22 2.25 -0.63
CA VAL A 22 -10.17 1.24 -0.50
C VAL A 22 -10.77 -0.16 -0.43
N LYS A 23 -11.81 -0.37 0.38
CA LYS A 23 -12.51 -1.66 0.49
C LYS A 23 -13.11 -2.09 -0.84
N ARG A 24 -13.74 -1.17 -1.57
CA ARG A 24 -14.32 -1.43 -2.89
C ARG A 24 -13.26 -1.88 -3.90
N ILE A 25 -12.14 -1.16 -3.96
CA ILE A 25 -11.05 -1.46 -4.91
C ILE A 25 -10.34 -2.77 -4.54
N VAL A 26 -9.93 -2.92 -3.28
CA VAL A 26 -9.22 -4.13 -2.84
C VAL A 26 -10.14 -5.35 -2.92
N GLY A 27 -11.42 -5.19 -2.58
CA GLY A 27 -12.42 -6.25 -2.65
C GLY A 27 -12.57 -6.85 -4.05
N SER A 28 -12.50 -6.03 -5.11
CA SER A 28 -12.56 -6.56 -6.49
C SER A 28 -11.34 -7.38 -6.90
N HIS A 29 -10.22 -7.27 -6.18
CA HIS A 29 -9.02 -8.09 -6.41
C HIS A 29 -8.95 -9.32 -5.51
N LEU A 30 -9.86 -9.43 -4.53
CA LEU A 30 -9.98 -10.57 -3.63
C LEU A 30 -10.90 -11.67 -4.17
N LEU A 31 -11.66 -11.37 -5.23
CA LEU A 31 -12.64 -12.26 -5.83
C LEU A 31 -12.10 -12.76 -7.17
N SER A 32 -12.26 -14.06 -7.42
CA SER A 32 -12.02 -14.73 -8.70
C SER A 32 -13.32 -15.34 -9.22
N ALA A 33 -13.48 -15.44 -10.54
CA ALA A 33 -14.58 -16.19 -11.11
C ALA A 33 -14.53 -17.65 -10.62
N ALA A 34 -15.69 -18.22 -10.29
CA ALA A 34 -15.76 -19.63 -9.98
C ALA A 34 -15.46 -20.45 -11.24
N PRO A 35 -14.77 -21.60 -11.13
CA PRO A 35 -14.71 -22.58 -12.20
C PRO A 35 -16.13 -23.01 -12.64
N ASP A 36 -16.30 -23.24 -13.95
CA ASP A 36 -17.61 -23.55 -14.58
C ASP A 36 -18.35 -24.71 -13.91
N ASP A 37 -17.63 -25.71 -13.40
CA ASP A 37 -18.19 -26.88 -12.72
C ASP A 37 -18.80 -26.56 -11.35
N ILE A 38 -18.28 -25.54 -10.65
CA ILE A 38 -18.84 -25.02 -9.39
C ILE A 38 -19.99 -24.06 -9.66
N ASP A 39 -19.84 -23.18 -10.66
CA ASP A 39 -20.88 -22.22 -11.06
C ASP A 39 -22.18 -22.93 -11.46
N MET A 40 -22.08 -23.92 -12.36
CA MET A 40 -23.23 -24.67 -12.88
C MET A 40 -23.92 -25.58 -11.86
N GLN A 41 -23.22 -25.99 -10.80
CA GLN A 41 -23.75 -26.96 -9.82
C GLN A 41 -24.17 -26.32 -8.48
N GLN A 42 -23.60 -25.15 -8.14
CA GLN A 42 -23.76 -24.54 -6.81
C GLN A 42 -24.29 -23.10 -6.87
N ALA A 43 -24.68 -22.58 -8.04
CA ALA A 43 -25.12 -21.19 -8.23
C ALA A 43 -24.14 -20.20 -7.58
N THR A 44 -22.85 -20.42 -7.83
CA THR A 44 -21.75 -19.65 -7.23
C THR A 44 -20.99 -18.94 -8.33
N ASP A 45 -21.30 -17.67 -8.56
CA ASP A 45 -20.66 -16.88 -9.62
C ASP A 45 -19.21 -16.46 -9.27
N LEU A 46 -18.89 -16.35 -7.97
CA LEU A 46 -17.62 -15.82 -7.48
C LEU A 46 -17.06 -16.67 -6.34
N LEU A 47 -15.77 -17.00 -6.45
CA LEU A 47 -14.98 -17.52 -5.34
C LEU A 47 -14.13 -16.40 -4.75
N MET A 48 -14.05 -16.36 -3.43
CA MET A 48 -13.05 -15.53 -2.75
C MET A 48 -11.72 -16.29 -2.74
N LEU A 49 -10.62 -15.60 -3.01
CA LEU A 49 -9.27 -16.15 -2.79
C LEU A 49 -9.23 -16.76 -1.39
N ASP A 50 -8.86 -18.04 -1.33
CA ASP A 50 -8.84 -18.91 -0.15
C ASP A 50 -8.51 -18.08 1.09
N ALA A 51 -9.55 -17.71 1.85
CA ALA A 51 -9.54 -16.58 2.76
C ALA A 51 -8.81 -16.94 4.06
N ARG A 52 -7.52 -17.26 3.95
CA ARG A 52 -6.57 -16.98 5.02
C ARG A 52 -6.72 -15.51 5.36
N ASP A 53 -6.61 -15.17 6.64
CA ASP A 53 -6.69 -13.80 7.17
C ASP A 53 -5.78 -12.84 6.41
N MET A 54 -6.24 -12.31 5.27
CA MET A 54 -5.43 -11.49 4.39
C MET A 54 -5.34 -10.10 4.98
N ARG A 55 -4.14 -9.70 5.35
CA ARG A 55 -3.87 -8.45 6.05
C ARG A 55 -3.48 -7.39 5.03
N VAL A 56 -4.38 -6.44 4.80
CA VAL A 56 -4.15 -5.33 3.87
C VAL A 56 -3.78 -4.07 4.63
N ALA A 57 -2.57 -3.56 4.43
CA ALA A 57 -2.19 -2.22 4.85
C ALA A 57 -2.81 -1.20 3.89
N ALA A 58 -3.26 -0.04 4.40
CA ALA A 58 -3.83 1.00 3.58
C ALA A 58 -3.24 2.36 3.92
N ARG A 59 -2.90 3.12 2.88
CA ARG A 59 -2.40 4.48 2.99
C ARG A 59 -2.91 5.33 1.84
N VAL A 60 -3.56 6.45 2.16
CA VAL A 60 -3.96 7.47 1.20
C VAL A 60 -3.15 8.74 1.44
N ARG A 61 -2.56 9.29 0.38
CA ARG A 61 -1.81 10.55 0.40
C ARG A 61 -2.72 11.70 -0.01
N ARG A 62 -2.43 12.89 0.54
CA ARG A 62 -3.14 14.12 0.20
C ARG A 62 -2.96 14.47 -1.29
N PRO A 63 -3.86 15.29 -1.87
CA PRO A 63 -3.74 15.73 -3.25
C PRO A 63 -2.37 16.38 -3.56
N GLY A 64 -1.90 16.22 -4.80
CA GLY A 64 -0.62 16.76 -5.30
C GLY A 64 0.61 15.90 -5.01
N TYR A 65 0.53 14.86 -4.15
CA TYR A 65 1.63 13.91 -3.98
C TYR A 65 1.82 13.02 -5.21
N ALA A 66 0.74 12.66 -5.91
CA ALA A 66 0.80 11.86 -7.14
C ALA A 66 1.58 12.55 -8.26
N ASP A 67 1.54 13.87 -8.34
CA ASP A 67 2.24 14.64 -9.38
C ASP A 67 3.71 14.85 -9.01
N ARG A 68 3.98 15.10 -7.72
CA ARG A 68 5.34 15.34 -7.21
C ARG A 68 6.18 14.07 -7.17
N PHE A 69 5.57 12.94 -6.82
CA PHE A 69 6.25 11.66 -6.61
C PHE A 69 5.49 10.55 -7.33
N PRO A 70 5.44 10.58 -8.68
CA PRO A 70 4.51 9.76 -9.47
C PRO A 70 4.73 8.25 -9.39
N TYR A 71 5.93 7.84 -8.97
CA TYR A 71 6.36 6.45 -8.90
C TYR A 71 6.85 6.04 -7.51
N GLU A 72 6.70 6.91 -6.51
CA GLU A 72 7.18 6.62 -5.15
C GLU A 72 6.04 6.22 -4.23
N PHE A 73 6.24 5.13 -3.48
CA PHE A 73 5.43 4.84 -2.31
C PHE A 73 6.27 4.98 -1.03
N THR A 74 5.60 5.37 0.06
CA THR A 74 6.27 5.65 1.34
C THR A 74 5.79 4.72 2.44
N VAL A 75 6.71 4.21 3.26
CA VAL A 75 6.44 3.41 4.45
C VAL A 75 7.07 4.08 5.66
N ARG A 76 6.34 4.20 6.79
CA ARG A 76 6.91 4.81 7.99
C ARG A 76 8.03 3.93 8.56
N SER A 77 9.22 4.50 8.70
CA SER A 77 10.45 3.81 9.13
C SER A 77 11.03 4.33 10.45
N ARG A 78 10.50 5.43 11.00
CA ARG A 78 10.82 5.89 12.35
C ARG A 78 9.63 6.59 12.99
N ILE A 79 9.48 6.41 14.30
CA ILE A 79 8.63 7.23 15.16
C ILE A 79 9.46 7.78 16.33
N PRO A 80 9.14 8.98 16.85
CA PRO A 80 9.92 9.60 17.94
C PRO A 80 10.01 8.73 19.19
N SER A 81 8.95 7.99 19.52
CA SER A 81 8.89 7.11 20.69
C SER A 81 9.77 5.86 20.58
N GLY A 82 10.32 5.56 19.39
CA GLY A 82 11.12 4.35 19.15
C GLY A 82 10.30 3.05 19.07
N GLY A 83 8.98 3.11 19.17
CA GLY A 83 8.13 1.93 19.00
C GLY A 83 8.16 1.34 17.59
N GLU A 84 7.53 0.18 17.42
CA GLU A 84 7.56 -0.58 16.17
C GLU A 84 6.96 0.22 14.98
N THR A 85 7.71 0.28 13.89
CA THR A 85 7.36 1.07 12.69
C THR A 85 6.61 0.23 11.65
N GLU A 86 5.95 0.90 10.70
CA GLU A 86 5.27 0.20 9.60
C GLU A 86 6.26 -0.64 8.78
N LEU A 87 7.45 -0.10 8.51
CA LEU A 87 8.49 -0.83 7.78
C LEU A 87 8.97 -2.05 8.57
N SER A 88 9.18 -1.92 9.88
CA SER A 88 9.57 -3.05 10.74
C SER A 88 8.52 -4.15 10.71
N LYS A 89 7.22 -3.79 10.82
CA LYS A 89 6.11 -4.75 10.73
C LYS A 89 6.12 -5.48 9.39
N ILE A 90 6.24 -4.74 8.28
CA ILE A 90 6.26 -5.33 6.94
C ILE A 90 7.43 -6.30 6.79
N ILE A 91 8.64 -5.92 7.24
CA ILE A 91 9.85 -6.75 7.20
C ILE A 91 9.67 -8.03 8.04
N ASN A 92 9.04 -7.92 9.21
CA ASN A 92 8.74 -9.05 10.11
C ASN A 92 7.62 -9.97 9.61
N GLY A 93 7.15 -9.80 8.38
CA GLY A 93 6.16 -10.68 7.75
C GLY A 93 4.72 -10.30 8.03
N TYR A 94 4.44 -9.16 8.67
CA TYR A 94 3.08 -8.65 8.79
C TYR A 94 2.61 -8.05 7.47
N GLY A 95 1.34 -8.25 7.15
CA GLY A 95 0.73 -7.74 5.92
C GLY A 95 1.03 -8.60 4.70
N ASP A 96 -0.01 -8.82 3.92
CA ASP A 96 0.03 -9.53 2.65
C ASP A 96 0.06 -8.54 1.49
N TRP A 97 -0.87 -7.58 1.49
CA TRP A 97 -0.94 -6.50 0.50
C TRP A 97 -0.86 -5.12 1.14
N MET A 98 -0.46 -4.14 0.34
CA MET A 98 -0.53 -2.73 0.70
C MET A 98 -1.25 -1.94 -0.40
N PHE A 99 -2.36 -1.31 -0.04
CA PHE A 99 -2.98 -0.27 -0.85
C PHE A 99 -2.27 1.06 -0.60
N TYR A 100 -1.71 1.65 -1.65
CA TYR A 100 -1.11 2.98 -1.63
C TYR A 100 -1.79 3.87 -2.67
N GLY A 101 -2.63 4.80 -2.20
CA GLY A 101 -3.42 5.68 -3.05
C GLY A 101 -3.16 7.16 -2.82
N HIS A 102 -3.66 7.98 -3.73
CA HIS A 102 -3.64 9.43 -3.66
C HIS A 102 -5.07 9.95 -3.76
N ALA A 103 -5.47 10.83 -2.84
CA ALA A 103 -6.77 11.50 -2.91
C ALA A 103 -6.83 12.38 -4.17
N ASP A 104 -7.91 12.27 -4.93
CA ASP A 104 -8.17 13.12 -6.08
C ASP A 104 -8.73 14.48 -5.62
N PRO A 105 -8.23 15.62 -6.14
CA PRO A 105 -8.80 16.93 -5.85
C PRO A 105 -10.31 17.06 -6.12
N ARG A 106 -10.86 16.25 -7.03
CA ARG A 106 -12.27 16.21 -7.43
C ARG A 106 -13.09 15.24 -6.58
N GLY A 107 -12.47 14.50 -5.67
CA GLY A 107 -13.10 13.55 -4.76
C GLY A 107 -12.73 12.09 -5.03
N GLY A 108 -12.70 11.28 -3.97
CA GLY A 108 -12.33 9.86 -4.04
C GLY A 108 -10.82 9.63 -4.20
N ILE A 109 -10.45 8.47 -4.73
CA ILE A 109 -9.05 8.06 -4.93
C ILE A 109 -8.68 8.20 -6.41
N GLY A 110 -7.63 8.97 -6.70
CA GLY A 110 -7.00 9.10 -8.00
C GLY A 110 -5.97 7.99 -8.23
N ARG A 111 -4.69 8.34 -8.43
CA ARG A 111 -3.64 7.33 -8.68
C ARG A 111 -3.43 6.41 -7.47
N TRP A 112 -3.45 5.10 -7.68
CA TRP A 112 -3.19 4.09 -6.65
C TRP A 112 -2.44 2.86 -7.18
N TRP A 113 -1.79 2.16 -6.25
CA TRP A 113 -1.24 0.82 -6.43
C TRP A 113 -1.74 -0.11 -5.31
N LEU A 114 -1.96 -1.38 -5.67
CA LEU A 114 -2.10 -2.49 -4.76
C LEU A 114 -0.82 -3.33 -4.86
N LEU A 115 -0.08 -3.40 -3.76
CA LEU A 115 1.28 -3.94 -3.73
C LEU A 115 1.34 -5.28 -2.99
N ASP A 116 2.08 -6.26 -3.51
CA ASP A 116 2.37 -7.52 -2.81
C ASP A 116 3.56 -7.36 -1.85
N LEU A 117 3.29 -7.45 -0.54
CA LEU A 117 4.30 -7.28 0.49
C LEU A 117 5.27 -8.47 0.58
N ARG A 118 4.91 -9.65 0.05
CA ARG A 118 5.84 -10.79 -0.08
C ARG A 118 6.88 -10.51 -1.16
N ALA A 119 6.46 -9.97 -2.30
CA ALA A 119 7.36 -9.54 -3.36
C ALA A 119 8.27 -8.39 -2.87
N PHE A 120 7.70 -7.41 -2.16
CA PHE A 120 8.47 -6.35 -1.51
C PHE A 120 9.56 -6.90 -0.57
N ARG A 121 9.20 -7.81 0.35
CA ARG A 121 10.16 -8.46 1.26
C ARG A 121 11.23 -9.25 0.50
N ALA A 122 10.85 -10.01 -0.52
CA ALA A 122 11.78 -10.77 -1.33
C ALA A 122 12.82 -9.87 -2.01
N ALA A 123 12.40 -8.71 -2.54
CA ALA A 123 13.29 -7.75 -3.17
C ALA A 123 14.28 -7.12 -2.17
N LEU A 124 13.89 -6.92 -0.90
CA LEU A 124 14.77 -6.40 0.14
C LEU A 124 15.79 -7.42 0.65
N ILE A 125 15.46 -8.72 0.64
CA ILE A 125 16.33 -9.79 1.15
C ILE A 125 17.35 -10.24 0.10
N ARG A 126 16.94 -10.30 -1.16
CA ARG A 126 17.77 -10.77 -2.28
C ARG A 126 18.82 -9.72 -2.67
N PRO A 127 20.13 -10.00 -2.54
CA PRO A 127 21.19 -9.01 -2.77
C PRO A 127 21.13 -8.36 -4.16
N GLU A 128 20.87 -9.15 -5.19
CA GLU A 128 20.77 -8.71 -6.58
C GLU A 128 19.58 -7.79 -6.84
N SER A 129 18.47 -8.04 -6.16
CA SER A 129 17.28 -7.19 -6.23
C SER A 129 17.52 -5.91 -5.44
N ARG A 130 18.00 -6.05 -4.20
CA ARG A 130 18.25 -4.93 -3.28
C ARG A 130 19.23 -3.91 -3.85
N ALA A 131 20.27 -4.36 -4.55
CA ALA A 131 21.26 -3.49 -5.18
C ALA A 131 20.68 -2.61 -6.30
N ARG A 132 19.53 -3.00 -6.88
CA ARG A 132 18.84 -2.25 -7.95
C ARG A 132 17.72 -1.36 -7.43
N LEU A 133 17.28 -1.56 -6.19
CA LEU A 133 16.21 -0.76 -5.60
C LEU A 133 16.65 0.69 -5.46
N HIS A 134 15.79 1.60 -5.90
CA HIS A 134 15.93 3.02 -5.65
C HIS A 134 15.03 3.40 -4.48
N TRP A 135 15.66 3.83 -3.40
CA TRP A 135 14.97 4.16 -2.16
C TRP A 135 15.77 5.18 -1.37
N GLY A 136 15.10 5.82 -0.42
CA GLY A 136 15.73 6.78 0.46
C GLY A 136 14.86 7.07 1.67
N SER A 137 15.30 8.00 2.51
CA SER A 137 14.58 8.38 3.72
C SER A 137 14.29 9.87 3.75
N LYS A 138 13.16 10.24 4.36
CA LYS A 138 12.77 11.62 4.59
C LYS A 138 12.26 11.78 6.02
N ASP A 139 12.92 12.66 6.75
CA ASP A 139 12.49 13.10 8.07
C ASP A 139 11.38 14.16 7.95
N ASN A 140 10.39 14.07 8.82
CA ASN A 140 9.35 15.06 8.98
C ASN A 140 9.62 15.94 10.20
N ALA A 141 9.00 17.11 10.24
CA ALA A 141 9.08 18.04 11.37
C ALA A 141 8.59 17.44 12.70
N ASP A 142 7.70 16.44 12.65
CA ASP A 142 7.16 15.75 13.83
C ASP A 142 8.09 14.64 14.38
N GLY A 143 9.29 14.50 13.81
CA GLY A 143 10.29 13.50 14.19
C GLY A 143 10.02 12.08 13.67
N THR A 144 8.95 11.88 12.89
CA THR A 144 8.74 10.65 12.14
C THR A 144 9.61 10.63 10.88
N ARG A 145 9.96 9.43 10.41
CA ARG A 145 10.69 9.23 9.15
C ARG A 145 9.88 8.32 8.24
N PHE A 146 9.85 8.65 6.95
CA PHE A 146 9.38 7.76 5.91
C PHE A 146 10.55 7.27 5.09
N THR A 147 10.52 5.99 4.73
CA THR A 147 11.32 5.44 3.65
C THR A 147 10.48 5.45 2.39
N TRP A 148 10.98 6.09 1.34
CA TRP A 148 10.36 6.08 0.02
C TRP A 148 11.04 5.04 -0.87
N PHE A 149 10.29 4.44 -1.77
CA PHE A 149 10.76 3.46 -2.76
C PHE A 149 10.21 3.82 -4.13
N ASP A 150 11.05 3.82 -5.16
CA ASP A 150 10.60 3.91 -6.56
C ASP A 150 10.06 2.54 -6.99
N ILE A 151 8.77 2.47 -7.28
CA ILE A 151 8.07 1.24 -7.66
C ILE A 151 8.68 0.58 -8.90
N ARG A 152 9.26 1.36 -9.81
CA ARG A 152 9.85 0.86 -11.07
C ARG A 152 11.19 0.17 -10.86
N SER A 153 11.79 0.32 -9.69
CA SER A 153 13.07 -0.30 -9.36
C SER A 153 12.93 -1.75 -8.84
N PHE A 154 11.69 -2.19 -8.55
CA PHE A 154 11.43 -3.56 -8.13
C PHE A 154 11.57 -4.55 -9.30
N PRO A 155 11.93 -5.82 -9.03
CA PRO A 155 11.92 -6.87 -10.04
C PRO A 155 10.53 -7.11 -10.63
N ASN A 156 10.47 -7.47 -11.91
CA ASN A 156 9.21 -7.87 -12.57
C ASN A 156 8.78 -9.31 -12.21
N ALA A 157 9.60 -10.07 -11.46
CA ALA A 157 9.32 -11.46 -11.10
C ALA A 157 9.96 -11.83 -9.74
N PRO A 158 9.16 -12.06 -8.67
CA PRO A 158 7.73 -11.74 -8.60
C PRO A 158 7.50 -10.23 -8.68
N ASP A 159 6.46 -9.80 -9.40
CA ASP A 159 6.07 -8.40 -9.48
C ASP A 159 5.55 -7.91 -8.12
N ILE A 160 5.90 -6.68 -7.75
CA ILE A 160 5.34 -6.02 -6.58
C ILE A 160 3.93 -5.49 -6.84
N VAL A 161 3.55 -5.21 -8.09
CA VAL A 161 2.25 -4.62 -8.42
C VAL A 161 1.22 -5.71 -8.67
N VAL A 162 0.26 -5.85 -7.76
CA VAL A 162 -0.93 -6.70 -7.94
C VAL A 162 -1.92 -6.03 -8.89
N ALA A 163 -2.15 -4.73 -8.69
CA ALA A 163 -3.03 -3.91 -9.52
C ALA A 163 -2.69 -2.42 -9.37
N ALA A 164 -3.14 -1.61 -10.32
CA ALA A 164 -2.96 -0.16 -10.30
C ALA A 164 -4.14 0.56 -10.98
N SER A 165 -4.38 1.82 -10.62
CA SER A 165 -5.13 2.73 -11.50
C SER A 165 -4.24 3.09 -12.70
N LEU A 166 -4.70 2.77 -13.90
CA LEU A 166 -4.10 3.25 -15.14
C LEU A 166 -4.12 4.79 -15.21
#